data_AF-A0A250IA90-F1
#
_entry.id   AF-A0A250IA90-F1
#
_cell.length_a   1.000
_cell.length_b   1.000
_cell.length_c   1.000
_cell.angle_alpha   90.00
_cell.angle_beta   90.00
_cell.angle_gamma   90.00
#
_symmetry.space_group_name_H-M   'P 1'
#
loop_
_entity.id
_entity.type
_entity.pdbx_description
1 polymer ?
#
loop_
_entity_poly.entity_id
_entity_poly.type
_entity_poly.pdbx_seq_one_letter_code
_entity_poly.pdbx_strand_id
1 'polypeptide(L)'
;MRPMRSMGGGGFGFAGVESMAAKLAIGLVAGSVIALAAGATRGGVGALLLLSPGGVLHNLWLWQPFTYAFVELNPLGIIFGALILYSIGGGLEMSWGSRRLLWVVWGGTVLAGFLTLLVGLVFPVNGVYTGGGVMTTLAWVAYGLSIGRGQANFWGIPISGNVLAGIGAGFVFLNTLTAGVASQVPEIFALIIAFAYVNGGSPRRVLLRVQHWRLQRQLRGRSRHLKVLSKEQDRPDDRYLN
;
A
#
# COMPACT_ATOMS: atom_id res chain seq x y z
N MET A 1 -29.66 19.71 -11.61
CA MET A 1 -28.60 18.86 -12.18
C MET A 1 -27.29 19.24 -11.48
N ARG A 2 -26.67 18.31 -10.73
CA ARG A 2 -25.38 18.57 -10.07
C ARG A 2 -24.26 18.24 -11.07
N PRO A 3 -23.27 19.13 -11.29
CA PRO A 3 -22.20 18.83 -12.22
C PRO A 3 -21.36 17.68 -11.66
N MET A 4 -21.21 16.63 -12.47
CA MET A 4 -20.23 15.57 -12.24
C MET A 4 -18.84 16.21 -12.25
N ARG A 5 -18.13 16.13 -11.12
CA ARG A 5 -16.70 16.44 -11.09
C ARG A 5 -16.01 15.48 -12.05
N SER A 6 -15.56 16.02 -13.18
CA SER A 6 -14.58 15.42 -14.07
C SER A 6 -13.41 14.90 -13.24
N MET A 7 -13.31 13.58 -13.13
CA MET A 7 -12.10 12.89 -12.64
C MET A 7 -11.18 12.70 -13.86
N GLY A 8 -10.81 13.82 -14.46
CA GLY A 8 -9.93 13.90 -15.63
C GLY A 8 -8.76 14.82 -15.29
N GLY A 9 -7.59 14.23 -15.10
CA GLY A 9 -6.37 14.99 -14.78
C GLY A 9 -5.25 14.14 -14.20
N GLY A 10 -5.02 12.94 -14.75
CA GLY A 10 -3.82 12.15 -14.47
C GLY A 10 -2.62 12.69 -15.23
N GLY A 11 -2.27 13.96 -14.97
CA GLY A 11 -1.02 14.58 -15.41
C GLY A 11 0.01 14.47 -14.30
N PHE A 12 1.28 14.33 -14.66
CA PHE A 12 2.45 14.34 -13.76
C PHE A 12 2.39 15.54 -12.80
N GLY A 13 1.77 15.35 -11.64
CA GLY A 13 1.89 16.25 -10.50
C GLY A 13 3.12 15.81 -9.73
N PHE A 14 4.29 16.34 -10.09
CA PHE A 14 5.46 16.28 -9.23
C PHE A 14 5.03 16.87 -7.88
N ALA A 15 4.91 16.01 -6.87
CA ALA A 15 4.59 16.48 -5.54
C ALA A 15 5.71 17.45 -5.13
N GLY A 16 5.36 18.63 -4.62
CA GLY A 16 6.36 19.59 -4.17
C GLY A 16 7.32 18.94 -3.17
N VAL A 17 8.52 19.48 -3.02
CA VAL A 17 9.53 18.96 -2.08
C VAL A 17 9.00 18.88 -0.63
N GLU A 18 7.96 19.64 -0.32
CA GLU A 18 7.27 19.62 0.98
C GLU A 18 6.38 18.39 1.21
N SER A 19 6.08 17.62 0.16
CA SER A 19 5.25 16.41 0.22
C SER A 19 5.86 15.34 1.12
N MET A 20 5.01 14.57 1.80
CA MET A 20 5.47 13.47 2.63
C MET A 20 6.17 12.39 1.79
N ALA A 21 5.69 12.15 0.57
CA ALA A 21 6.32 11.26 -0.40
C ALA A 21 7.77 11.67 -0.70
N ALA A 22 8.01 12.96 -0.98
CA ALA A 22 9.36 13.48 -1.18
C ALA A 22 10.22 13.33 0.08
N LYS A 23 9.68 13.60 1.26
CA LYS A 23 10.41 13.43 2.53
C LYS A 23 10.80 11.97 2.79
N LEU A 24 9.92 11.01 2.49
CA LEU A 24 10.23 9.59 2.59
C LEU A 24 11.29 9.17 1.58
N ALA A 25 11.22 9.65 0.34
CA ALA A 25 12.22 9.39 -0.69
C ALA A 25 13.60 9.97 -0.32
N ILE A 26 13.66 11.22 0.12
CA ILE A 26 14.88 11.87 0.60
C ILE A 26 15.42 11.12 1.83
N GLY A 27 14.55 10.74 2.77
CA GLY A 27 14.91 9.96 3.94
C GLY A 27 15.55 8.62 3.57
N LEU A 28 14.99 7.91 2.58
CA LEU A 28 15.57 6.67 2.06
C LEU A 28 16.96 6.90 1.46
N VAL A 29 17.14 7.92 0.63
CA VAL A 29 18.45 8.22 0.03
C VAL A 29 19.46 8.60 1.11
N ALA A 30 19.11 9.53 2.00
CA ALA A 30 19.99 10.00 3.07
C ALA A 30 20.37 8.86 4.02
N GLY A 31 19.40 8.07 4.47
CA GLY A 31 19.64 6.93 5.36
C GLY A 31 20.56 5.88 4.72
N SER A 32 20.34 5.58 3.43
CA SER A 32 21.18 4.65 2.68
C SER A 32 22.60 5.17 2.49
N VAL A 33 22.78 6.44 2.15
CA VAL A 33 24.10 7.07 2.01
C VAL A 33 24.85 7.06 3.34
N ILE A 34 24.18 7.42 4.44
CA ILE A 34 24.78 7.39 5.79
C ILE A 34 25.20 5.96 6.16
N ALA A 35 24.34 4.97 5.93
CA ALA A 35 24.64 3.57 6.23
C ALA A 35 25.86 3.07 5.44
N LEU A 36 25.91 3.37 4.13
CA LEU A 36 27.03 2.99 3.26
C LEU A 36 28.33 3.71 3.65
N ALA A 37 28.28 5.02 3.92
CA ALA A 37 29.43 5.80 4.36
C ALA A 37 29.96 5.32 5.73
N ALA A 38 29.06 4.91 6.62
CA ALA A 38 29.39 4.31 7.92
C ALA A 38 29.79 2.82 7.83
N GLY A 39 29.98 2.28 6.63
CA GLY A 39 30.54 0.95 6.41
C GLY A 39 29.57 -0.21 6.64
N ALA A 40 28.26 -0.04 6.39
CA ALA A 40 27.26 -1.10 6.57
C ALA A 40 27.61 -2.44 5.87
N THR A 41 28.29 -2.39 4.72
CA THR A 41 28.73 -3.59 3.98
C THR A 41 30.02 -4.23 4.51
N ARG A 42 30.75 -3.53 5.39
CA ARG A 42 32.02 -3.98 5.98
C ARG A 42 31.92 -4.31 7.47
N GLY A 43 30.70 -4.43 8.00
CA GLY A 43 30.46 -4.62 9.44
C GLY A 43 30.76 -3.39 10.29
N GLY A 44 30.80 -2.20 9.68
CA GLY A 44 30.94 -0.94 10.39
C GLY A 44 29.68 -0.53 11.15
N VAL A 45 29.72 0.66 11.75
CA VAL A 45 28.62 1.23 12.56
C VAL A 45 27.30 1.31 11.75
N GLY A 46 27.38 1.44 10.42
CA GLY A 46 26.21 1.43 9.54
C GLY A 46 25.38 0.14 9.60
N ALA A 47 25.98 -1.00 10.00
CA ALA A 47 25.25 -2.26 10.16
C ALA A 47 24.23 -2.20 11.31
N LEU A 48 24.40 -1.28 12.28
CA LEU A 48 23.45 -1.06 13.37
C LEU A 48 22.12 -0.48 12.91
N LEU A 49 22.08 0.12 11.71
CA LEU A 49 20.86 0.69 11.13
C LEU A 49 20.00 -0.36 10.41
N LEU A 50 20.60 -1.50 10.06
CA LEU A 50 19.93 -2.62 9.40
C LEU A 50 19.16 -3.45 10.44
N LEU A 51 18.14 -4.16 9.99
CA LEU A 51 17.37 -5.04 10.87
C LEU A 51 18.08 -6.38 11.01
N SER A 52 18.47 -6.73 12.24
CA SER A 52 19.00 -8.05 12.58
C SER A 52 18.18 -8.65 13.72
N PRO A 53 17.49 -9.80 13.52
CA PRO A 53 16.72 -10.44 14.58
C PRO A 53 17.53 -10.72 15.84
N GLY A 54 18.77 -11.21 15.69
CA GLY A 54 19.67 -11.41 16.83
C GLY A 54 20.06 -10.11 17.53
N GLY A 55 20.25 -9.02 16.78
CA GLY A 55 20.55 -7.70 17.34
C GLY A 55 19.40 -7.13 18.17
N VAL A 56 18.17 -7.24 17.69
CA VAL A 56 17.00 -6.74 18.44
C VAL A 56 16.65 -7.63 19.62
N LEU A 57 16.65 -8.95 19.43
CA LEU A 57 16.17 -9.89 20.44
C LEU A 57 17.19 -10.14 21.56
N HIS A 58 18.48 -10.23 21.25
CA HIS A 58 19.52 -10.50 22.25
C HIS A 58 20.19 -9.22 22.76
N ASN A 59 20.44 -8.23 21.90
CA ASN A 59 21.15 -7.00 22.27
C ASN A 59 20.21 -5.80 22.53
N LEU A 60 18.89 -5.99 22.46
CA LEU A 60 17.86 -4.98 22.74
C LEU A 60 17.97 -3.72 21.87
N TRP A 61 18.39 -3.86 20.62
CA TRP A 61 18.48 -2.75 19.65
C TRP A 61 17.10 -2.38 19.08
N LEU A 62 16.21 -1.85 19.92
CA LEU A 62 14.81 -1.56 19.60
C LEU A 62 14.61 -0.51 18.49
N TRP A 63 15.64 0.25 18.14
CA TRP A 63 15.59 1.24 17.05
C TRP A 63 15.65 0.61 15.66
N GLN A 64 16.18 -0.61 15.51
CA GLN A 64 16.42 -1.21 14.19
C GLN A 64 15.17 -1.32 13.29
N PRO A 65 13.98 -1.73 13.79
CA PRO A 65 12.75 -1.75 13.00
C PRO A 65 12.32 -0.38 12.47
N PHE A 66 12.81 0.71 13.05
CA PHE A 66 12.50 2.07 12.60
C PHE A 66 13.54 2.58 11.61
N THR A 67 14.83 2.33 11.88
CA THR A 67 15.92 2.84 11.04
C THR A 67 16.06 2.06 9.74
N TYR A 68 15.84 0.75 9.74
CA TYR A 68 16.08 -0.08 8.57
C TYR A 68 15.16 0.30 7.39
N ALA A 69 13.99 0.87 7.68
CA ALA A 69 13.03 1.37 6.69
C ALA A 69 13.64 2.37 5.69
N PHE A 70 14.68 3.10 6.12
CA PHE A 70 15.36 4.11 5.32
C PHE A 70 16.73 3.67 4.79
N VAL A 71 17.05 2.38 4.90
CA VAL A 71 18.33 1.83 4.45
C VAL A 71 18.09 0.84 3.32
N GLU A 72 18.77 1.10 2.21
CA GLU A 72 18.92 0.21 1.07
C GLU A 72 20.41 0.16 0.71
N LEU A 73 20.92 -1.04 0.42
CA LEU A 73 22.37 -1.23 0.15
C LEU A 73 22.67 -1.26 -1.35
N ASN A 74 21.69 -1.60 -2.18
CA ASN A 74 21.85 -1.63 -3.62
C ASN A 74 21.69 -0.22 -4.22
N PRO A 75 22.68 0.32 -4.94
CA PRO A 75 22.58 1.65 -5.56
C PRO A 75 21.35 1.82 -6.46
N LEU A 76 21.01 0.80 -7.26
CA LEU A 76 19.81 0.84 -8.10
C LEU A 76 18.54 0.80 -7.25
N GLY A 77 18.56 0.01 -6.17
CA GLY A 77 17.46 -0.03 -5.21
C GLY A 77 17.20 1.33 -4.55
N ILE A 78 18.25 2.09 -4.23
CA ILE A 78 18.14 3.45 -3.68
C ILE A 78 17.50 4.38 -4.71
N ILE A 79 18.01 4.40 -5.94
CA ILE A 79 17.54 5.32 -7.00
C ILE A 79 16.08 5.00 -7.37
N PHE A 80 15.78 3.74 -7.68
CA PHE A 80 14.41 3.35 -8.05
C PHE A 80 13.46 3.44 -6.87
N GLY A 81 13.88 3.04 -5.67
CA GLY A 81 13.08 3.18 -4.46
C GLY A 81 12.69 4.63 -4.19
N ALA A 82 13.63 5.56 -4.30
CA ALA A 82 13.36 6.99 -4.15
C ALA A 82 12.43 7.52 -5.26
N LEU A 83 12.66 7.15 -6.52
CA LEU A 83 11.79 7.56 -7.64
C LEU A 83 10.37 7.02 -7.51
N ILE A 84 10.22 5.77 -7.08
CA ILE A 84 8.92 5.14 -6.84
C ILE A 84 8.23 5.82 -5.65
N LEU A 85 8.90 5.99 -4.52
CA LEU A 85 8.34 6.69 -3.37
C LEU A 85 7.92 8.12 -3.72
N TYR A 86 8.72 8.82 -4.51
CA TYR A 86 8.39 10.18 -4.92
C TYR A 86 7.19 10.22 -5.89
N SER A 87 7.23 9.44 -6.97
CA SER A 87 6.19 9.45 -8.00
C SER A 87 4.90 8.74 -7.57
N ILE A 88 5.01 7.46 -7.20
CA ILE A 88 3.87 6.64 -6.76
C ILE A 88 3.39 7.09 -5.39
N GLY A 89 4.32 7.34 -4.44
CA GLY A 89 3.95 7.84 -3.12
C GLY A 89 3.30 9.22 -3.20
N GLY A 90 3.72 10.09 -4.15
CA GLY A 90 3.06 11.36 -4.41
C GLY A 90 1.62 11.20 -4.89
N GLY A 91 1.37 10.26 -5.80
CA GLY A 91 0.01 9.91 -6.24
C GLY A 91 -0.85 9.33 -5.11
N LEU A 92 -0.28 8.47 -4.26
CA LEU A 92 -0.94 8.00 -3.04
C LEU A 92 -1.25 9.15 -2.09
N GLU A 93 -0.31 10.07 -1.87
CA GLU A 93 -0.49 11.22 -0.98
C GLU A 93 -1.66 12.11 -1.42
N MET A 94 -1.79 12.36 -2.72
CA MET A 94 -2.91 13.13 -3.26
C MET A 94 -4.26 12.46 -3.03
N SER A 95 -4.30 11.12 -3.07
CA SER A 95 -5.55 10.37 -2.89
C SER A 95 -5.90 10.07 -1.42
N TRP A 96 -4.91 9.88 -0.56
CA TRP A 96 -5.08 9.40 0.82
C TRP A 96 -4.77 10.46 1.88
N GLY A 97 -3.99 11.49 1.53
CA GLY A 97 -3.40 12.45 2.44
C GLY A 97 -2.05 12.01 3.03
N SER A 98 -1.23 13.00 3.39
CA SER A 98 0.14 12.84 3.91
C SER A 98 0.24 11.94 5.14
N ARG A 99 -0.62 12.17 6.14
CA ARG A 99 -0.65 11.39 7.38
C ARG A 99 -0.95 9.91 7.10
N ARG A 100 -1.88 9.64 6.19
CA ARG A 100 -2.27 8.27 5.86
C ARG A 100 -1.18 7.56 5.07
N LEU A 101 -0.52 8.25 4.13
CA LEU A 101 0.66 7.74 3.45
C LEU A 101 1.73 7.32 4.46
N LEU A 102 2.10 8.21 5.39
CA LEU A 102 3.13 7.94 6.40
C LEU A 102 2.83 6.66 7.20
N TRP A 103 1.62 6.55 7.77
CA TRP A 103 1.26 5.41 8.61
C TRP A 103 1.22 4.08 7.84
N VAL A 104 0.83 4.11 6.57
CA VAL A 104 0.75 2.87 5.77
C VAL A 104 2.09 2.48 5.22
N VAL A 105 2.83 3.43 4.66
CA VAL A 105 4.11 3.16 3.99
C VAL A 105 5.21 2.96 5.02
N TRP A 106 5.51 3.98 5.83
CA TRP A 106 6.55 3.85 6.86
C TRP A 106 6.09 2.98 8.03
N GLY A 107 4.90 3.22 8.57
CA GLY A 107 4.37 2.42 9.67
C GLY A 107 4.13 0.94 9.29
N GLY A 108 3.74 0.67 8.04
CA GLY A 108 3.64 -0.68 7.52
C GLY A 108 5.01 -1.36 7.38
N THR A 109 6.04 -0.64 6.96
CA THR A 109 7.41 -1.16 6.94
C THR A 109 7.89 -1.50 8.34
N VAL A 110 7.72 -0.59 9.30
CA VAL A 110 8.06 -0.84 10.72
C VAL A 110 7.33 -2.10 11.23
N LEU A 111 6.03 -2.23 10.93
CA LEU A 111 5.25 -3.41 11.29
C LEU A 111 5.78 -4.68 10.63
N ALA A 112 6.15 -4.64 9.34
CA ALA A 112 6.77 -5.78 8.66
C ALA A 112 8.11 -6.20 9.31
N GLY A 113 8.89 -5.23 9.78
CA GLY A 113 10.10 -5.47 10.56
C GLY A 113 9.79 -6.21 11.87
N PHE A 114 8.80 -5.73 12.63
CA PHE A 114 8.36 -6.42 13.85
C PHE A 114 7.81 -7.83 13.59
N LEU A 115 7.02 -8.03 12.55
CA LEU A 115 6.54 -9.37 12.18
C LEU A 115 7.69 -10.31 11.81
N THR A 116 8.72 -9.79 11.14
CA THR A 116 9.95 -10.55 10.86
C THR A 116 10.68 -10.94 12.15
N LEU A 117 10.75 -10.04 13.13
CA LEU A 117 11.31 -10.36 14.46
C LEU A 117 10.52 -11.46 15.17
N LEU A 118 9.18 -11.42 15.09
CA LEU A 118 8.33 -12.46 15.67
C LEU A 118 8.56 -13.82 15.02
N VAL A 119 8.76 -13.85 13.70
CA VAL A 119 9.17 -15.09 13.00
C VAL A 119 10.54 -15.56 13.51
N GLY A 120 11.47 -14.63 13.77
CA GLY A 120 12.79 -14.93 14.33
C GLY A 120 12.82 -15.51 15.74
N LEU A 121 11.73 -15.36 16.50
CA LEU A 121 11.57 -16.02 17.80
C LEU A 121 11.26 -17.52 17.65
N VAL A 122 10.59 -17.90 16.56
CA VAL A 122 10.10 -19.27 16.34
C VAL A 122 11.04 -20.05 15.42
N PHE A 123 11.63 -19.36 14.43
CA PHE A 123 12.53 -19.94 13.45
C PHE A 123 13.86 -19.18 13.47
N PRO A 124 15.02 -19.86 13.38
CA PRO A 124 16.31 -19.19 13.34
C PRO A 124 16.53 -18.47 12.00
N VAL A 125 15.99 -17.26 11.85
CA VAL A 125 16.29 -16.36 10.72
C VAL A 125 17.53 -15.54 11.07
N ASN A 126 18.67 -16.07 10.67
CA ASN A 126 19.96 -15.38 10.77
C ASN A 126 20.18 -14.56 9.51
N GLY A 127 19.45 -13.46 9.38
CA GLY A 127 19.51 -12.55 8.23
C GLY A 127 19.65 -11.09 8.68
N VAL A 128 20.33 -10.30 7.86
CA VAL A 128 20.34 -8.83 7.96
C VAL A 128 19.44 -8.30 6.86
N TYR A 129 18.49 -7.45 7.22
CA TYR A 129 17.46 -6.97 6.31
C TYR A 129 17.54 -5.46 6.09
N THR A 130 17.35 -5.06 4.83
CA THR A 130 17.11 -3.67 4.40
C THR A 130 15.60 -3.40 4.31
N GLY A 131 15.19 -2.17 4.58
CA GLY A 131 13.79 -1.78 4.60
C GLY A 131 13.38 -0.87 3.44
N GLY A 132 14.34 -0.40 2.63
CA GLY A 132 14.06 0.41 1.45
C GLY A 132 13.16 -0.29 0.42
N GLY A 133 13.51 -1.53 0.06
CA GLY A 133 12.66 -2.40 -0.77
C GLY A 133 11.27 -2.62 -0.18
N VAL A 134 11.18 -2.90 1.12
CA VAL A 134 9.91 -3.11 1.85
C VAL A 134 8.99 -1.89 1.75
N MET A 135 9.53 -0.70 2.01
CA MET A 135 8.78 0.56 1.96
C MET A 135 8.32 0.89 0.54
N THR A 136 9.18 0.64 -0.43
CA THR A 136 8.89 0.84 -1.85
C THR A 136 7.80 -0.11 -2.33
N THR A 137 7.89 -1.39 -1.98
CA THR A 137 6.90 -2.43 -2.30
C THR A 137 5.54 -2.10 -1.70
N LEU A 138 5.51 -1.66 -0.43
CA LEU A 138 4.28 -1.22 0.23
C LEU A 138 3.61 -0.08 -0.53
N ALA A 139 4.37 0.99 -0.84
CA ALA A 139 3.85 2.13 -1.59
C ALA A 139 3.37 1.72 -2.99
N TRP A 140 4.16 0.94 -3.71
CA TRP A 140 3.84 0.49 -5.06
C TRP A 140 2.55 -0.33 -5.08
N VAL A 141 2.49 -1.40 -4.31
CA VAL A 141 1.36 -2.33 -4.32
C VAL A 141 0.11 -1.67 -3.77
N ALA A 142 0.23 -0.86 -2.71
CA ALA A 142 -0.89 -0.09 -2.18
C ALA A 142 -1.48 0.86 -3.22
N TYR A 143 -0.63 1.55 -3.99
CA TYR A 143 -1.09 2.44 -5.07
C TYR A 143 -1.81 1.68 -6.17
N GLY A 144 -1.21 0.61 -6.69
CA GLY A 144 -1.82 -0.20 -7.73
C GLY A 144 -3.19 -0.74 -7.31
N LEU A 145 -3.29 -1.29 -6.11
CA LEU A 145 -4.56 -1.76 -5.56
C LEU A 145 -5.57 -0.63 -5.33
N SER A 146 -5.11 0.57 -4.95
CA SER A 146 -6.00 1.72 -4.72
C SER A 146 -6.69 2.21 -5.99
N ILE A 147 -6.01 2.12 -7.14
CA ILE A 147 -6.55 2.45 -8.46
C ILE A 147 -7.44 1.30 -8.97
N GLY A 148 -7.07 0.06 -8.65
CA GLY A 148 -7.83 -1.13 -9.01
C GLY A 148 -7.91 -1.32 -10.53
N ARG A 149 -9.13 -1.27 -11.09
CA ARG A 149 -9.36 -1.37 -12.54
C ARG A 149 -9.19 -0.03 -13.29
N GLY A 150 -8.95 1.07 -12.57
CA GLY A 150 -8.66 2.36 -13.20
C GLY A 150 -7.33 2.32 -13.96
N GLN A 151 -7.18 3.24 -14.93
CA GLN A 151 -5.90 3.44 -15.62
C GLN A 151 -5.02 4.39 -14.81
N ALA A 152 -3.79 3.96 -14.58
CA ALA A 152 -2.71 4.79 -14.09
C ALA A 152 -1.77 5.06 -15.25
N ASN A 153 -1.38 6.32 -15.45
CA ASN A 153 -0.29 6.63 -16.35
C ASN A 153 1.03 6.39 -15.61
N PHE A 154 1.61 5.21 -15.79
CA PHE A 154 2.89 4.86 -15.20
C PHE A 154 3.98 5.21 -16.20
N TRP A 155 4.60 6.38 -16.01
CA TRP A 155 5.75 6.84 -16.80
C TRP A 155 5.49 6.88 -18.31
N GLY A 156 4.30 7.35 -18.71
CA GLY A 156 3.88 7.45 -20.12
C GLY A 156 3.18 6.20 -20.65
N ILE A 157 3.15 5.11 -19.87
CA ILE A 157 2.48 3.87 -20.25
C ILE A 157 1.16 3.75 -19.47
N PRO A 158 0.00 3.73 -20.16
CA PRO A 158 -1.28 3.51 -19.52
C PRO A 158 -1.41 2.04 -19.11
N ILE A 159 -1.37 1.76 -17.82
CA ILE A 159 -1.56 0.42 -17.26
C ILE A 159 -2.63 0.44 -16.18
N SER A 160 -3.36 -0.66 -16.04
CA SER A 160 -4.34 -0.76 -14.95
C SER A 160 -3.64 -0.86 -13.60
N GLY A 161 -4.26 -0.30 -12.54
CA GLY A 161 -3.72 -0.37 -11.19
C GLY A 161 -3.48 -1.81 -10.70
N ASN A 162 -4.37 -2.74 -11.03
CA ASN A 162 -4.22 -4.16 -10.70
C ASN A 162 -3.00 -4.79 -11.36
N VAL A 163 -2.72 -4.44 -12.62
CA VAL A 163 -1.50 -4.90 -13.32
C VAL A 163 -0.27 -4.31 -12.65
N LEU A 164 -0.30 -3.02 -12.31
CA LEU A 164 0.80 -2.36 -11.60
C LEU A 164 1.08 -3.02 -10.23
N ALA A 165 0.04 -3.36 -9.46
CA ALA A 165 0.18 -4.11 -8.21
C ALA A 165 0.71 -5.53 -8.44
N GLY A 166 0.25 -6.19 -9.50
CA GLY A 166 0.73 -7.51 -9.91
C GLY A 166 2.20 -7.51 -10.29
N ILE A 167 2.69 -6.46 -10.95
CA ILE A 167 4.13 -6.28 -11.27
C ILE A 167 4.94 -6.14 -9.97
N GLY A 168 4.49 -5.31 -9.02
CA GLY A 168 5.16 -5.15 -7.73
C GLY A 168 5.23 -6.47 -6.94
N ALA A 169 4.11 -7.20 -6.86
CA ALA A 169 4.10 -8.52 -6.24
C ALA A 169 4.96 -9.55 -6.99
N GLY A 170 4.97 -9.48 -8.33
CA GLY A 170 5.81 -10.31 -9.19
C GLY A 170 7.30 -10.08 -8.94
N PHE A 171 7.72 -8.85 -8.65
CA PHE A 171 9.11 -8.53 -8.31
C PHE A 171 9.54 -9.19 -7.00
N VAL A 172 8.73 -9.07 -5.95
CA VAL A 172 8.97 -9.75 -4.67
C VAL A 172 9.01 -11.27 -4.86
N PHE A 173 8.08 -11.82 -5.65
CA PHE A 173 8.04 -13.25 -5.95
C PHE A 173 9.30 -13.71 -6.69
N LEU A 174 9.75 -12.96 -7.70
CA LEU A 174 10.98 -13.25 -8.42
C LEU A 174 12.20 -13.20 -7.48
N ASN A 175 12.31 -12.18 -6.63
CA ASN A 175 13.37 -12.08 -5.62
C ASN A 175 13.32 -13.24 -4.62
N THR A 176 12.13 -13.69 -4.27
CA THR A 176 11.92 -14.84 -3.37
C THR A 176 12.43 -16.12 -4.02
N LEU A 177 12.24 -16.30 -5.33
CA LEU A 177 12.74 -17.46 -6.07
C LEU A 177 14.26 -17.43 -6.28
N THR A 178 14.86 -16.25 -6.45
CA THR A 178 16.30 -16.12 -6.73
C THR A 178 17.16 -16.02 -5.47
N ALA A 179 16.69 -15.32 -4.44
CA ALA A 179 17.41 -15.07 -3.19
C ALA A 179 16.88 -15.88 -1.99
N GLY A 180 15.81 -16.66 -2.19
CA GLY A 180 15.20 -17.52 -1.18
C GLY A 180 14.17 -16.80 -0.29
N VAL A 181 13.26 -17.59 0.28
CA VAL A 181 12.14 -17.08 1.12
C VAL A 181 12.63 -16.36 2.37
N ALA A 182 13.69 -16.87 3.00
CA ALA A 182 14.19 -16.32 4.26
C ALA A 182 14.72 -14.88 4.12
N SER A 183 15.24 -14.49 2.95
CA SER A 183 15.73 -13.13 2.70
C SER A 183 14.61 -12.13 2.41
N GLN A 184 13.45 -12.62 1.94
CA GLN A 184 12.32 -11.80 1.51
C GLN A 184 11.16 -11.74 2.52
N VAL A 185 11.33 -12.28 3.72
CA VAL A 185 10.30 -12.30 4.77
C VAL A 185 9.68 -10.90 5.02
N PRO A 186 10.47 -9.81 5.18
CA PRO A 186 9.90 -8.48 5.37
C PRO A 186 9.08 -7.99 4.16
N GLU A 187 9.52 -8.28 2.94
CA GLU A 187 8.81 -7.87 1.71
C GLU A 187 7.50 -8.64 1.53
N ILE A 188 7.48 -9.93 1.88
CA ILE A 188 6.27 -10.75 1.89
C ILE A 188 5.25 -10.18 2.88
N PHE A 189 5.70 -9.78 4.08
CA PHE A 189 4.82 -9.09 5.02
C PHE A 189 4.33 -7.75 4.49
N ALA A 190 5.17 -6.97 3.79
CA ALA A 190 4.74 -5.75 3.13
C ALA A 190 3.62 -6.00 2.10
N LEU A 191 3.70 -7.07 1.30
CA LEU A 191 2.62 -7.45 0.38
C LEU A 191 1.31 -7.76 1.12
N ILE A 192 1.41 -8.55 2.20
CA ILE A 192 0.24 -8.93 3.02
C ILE A 192 -0.38 -7.68 3.66
N ILE A 193 0.45 -6.79 4.23
CA ILE A 193 0.00 -5.54 4.85
C ILE A 193 -0.64 -4.62 3.80
N ALA A 194 -0.02 -4.43 2.64
CA ALA A 194 -0.57 -3.61 1.56
C ALA A 194 -1.94 -4.14 1.10
N PHE A 195 -2.02 -5.46 0.86
CA PHE A 195 -3.24 -6.12 0.45
C PHE A 195 -4.33 -6.01 1.53
N ALA A 196 -4.01 -6.34 2.77
CA ALA A 196 -4.94 -6.27 3.90
C ALA A 196 -5.42 -4.84 4.15
N TYR A 197 -4.56 -3.84 3.99
CA TYR A 197 -4.92 -2.45 4.20
C TYR A 197 -5.88 -1.92 3.13
N VAL A 198 -5.60 -2.20 1.85
CA VAL A 198 -6.41 -1.70 0.74
C VAL A 198 -7.70 -2.50 0.57
N ASN A 199 -7.62 -3.83 0.63
CA ASN A 199 -8.77 -4.73 0.42
C ASN A 199 -9.53 -5.06 1.69
N GLY A 200 -8.92 -4.97 2.88
CA GLY A 200 -9.56 -5.16 4.19
C GLY A 200 -10.44 -3.98 4.58
N GLY A 201 -11.18 -3.45 3.60
CA GLY A 201 -12.09 -2.32 3.62
C GLY A 201 -12.61 -2.00 5.01
N SER A 202 -12.51 -0.71 5.38
CA SER A 202 -12.84 -0.21 6.72
C SER A 202 -13.96 -1.02 7.38
N PRO A 203 -13.86 -1.36 8.68
CA PRO A 203 -14.84 -2.21 9.35
C PRO A 203 -16.29 -1.75 9.09
N ARG A 204 -16.50 -0.44 8.92
CA ARG A 204 -17.77 0.14 8.45
C ARG A 204 -18.25 -0.34 7.09
N ARG A 205 -17.41 -0.48 6.06
CA ARG A 205 -17.79 -0.99 4.73
C ARG A 205 -18.14 -2.47 4.75
N VAL A 206 -17.43 -3.28 5.52
CA VAL A 206 -17.78 -4.70 5.71
C VAL A 206 -19.11 -4.79 6.46
N LEU A 207 -19.29 -4.00 7.52
CA LEU A 207 -20.54 -3.92 8.27
C LEU A 207 -21.70 -3.44 7.38
N LEU A 208 -21.48 -2.44 6.53
CA LEU A 208 -22.46 -1.96 5.56
C LEU A 208 -22.81 -3.03 4.51
N ARG A 209 -21.83 -3.81 4.03
CA ARG A 209 -22.08 -4.90 3.09
C ARG A 209 -22.90 -6.02 3.74
N VAL A 210 -22.63 -6.33 5.00
CA VAL A 210 -23.42 -7.29 5.80
C VAL A 210 -24.83 -6.75 6.07
N GLN A 211 -24.97 -5.47 6.41
CA GLN A 211 -26.26 -4.82 6.61
C GLN A 211 -27.09 -4.78 5.32
N HIS A 212 -26.48 -4.45 4.18
CA HIS A 212 -27.13 -4.50 2.87
C HIS A 212 -27.59 -5.91 2.52
N TRP A 213 -26.79 -6.93 2.78
CA TRP A 213 -27.17 -8.32 2.58
C TRP A 213 -28.35 -8.74 3.48
N ARG A 214 -28.36 -8.29 4.74
CA ARG A 214 -29.47 -8.53 5.68
C ARG A 214 -30.76 -7.83 5.23
N LEU A 215 -30.66 -6.56 4.81
CA LEU A 215 -31.77 -5.78 4.27
C LEU A 215 -32.31 -6.39 2.98
N GLN A 216 -31.46 -6.84 2.06
CA GLN A 216 -31.88 -7.54 0.84
C GLN A 216 -32.62 -8.85 1.14
N ARG A 217 -32.20 -9.61 2.16
CA ARG A 217 -32.93 -10.79 2.62
C ARG A 217 -34.31 -10.45 3.19
N GLN A 218 -34.40 -9.39 3.98
CA GLN A 218 -35.67 -8.94 4.56
C GLN A 218 -36.63 -8.39 3.49
N LEU A 219 -36.10 -7.63 2.52
CA LEU A 219 -36.88 -7.05 1.43
C LEU A 219 -37.39 -8.12 0.45
N ARG A 220 -36.59 -9.16 0.13
CA ARG A 220 -37.05 -10.31 -0.66
C ARG A 220 -38.17 -11.11 0.01
N GLY A 221 -38.22 -11.11 1.34
CA GLY A 221 -39.32 -11.70 2.10
C GLY A 221 -40.60 -10.86 2.05
N ARG A 222 -40.48 -9.53 2.14
CA ARG A 222 -41.62 -8.59 2.13
C ARG A 222 -42.16 -8.24 0.73
N SER A 223 -41.33 -8.30 -0.31
CA SER A 223 -41.73 -7.97 -1.69
C SER A 223 -42.68 -8.99 -2.32
N ARG A 224 -42.98 -10.12 -1.65
CA ARG A 224 -44.00 -11.09 -2.10
C ARG A 224 -45.44 -10.53 -2.03
N HIS A 225 -45.68 -9.48 -1.25
CA HIS A 225 -47.02 -8.89 -1.09
C HIS A 225 -47.22 -7.58 -1.89
N LEU A 226 -46.16 -7.03 -2.48
CA LEU A 226 -46.27 -5.80 -3.28
C LEU A 226 -46.62 -6.16 -4.72
N LYS A 227 -47.91 -6.06 -5.04
CA LYS A 227 -48.43 -6.17 -6.41
C LYS A 227 -48.04 -4.89 -7.16
N VAL A 228 -47.24 -5.03 -8.21
CA VAL A 228 -46.88 -3.90 -9.09
C VAL A 228 -48.16 -3.42 -9.76
N LEU A 229 -48.61 -2.22 -9.40
CA LEU A 229 -49.68 -1.54 -10.12
C LEU A 229 -49.09 -0.98 -11.42
N SER A 230 -49.46 -1.60 -12.53
CA SER A 230 -49.12 -1.13 -13.87
C SER A 230 -49.69 0.26 -14.10
N LYS A 231 -48.90 1.13 -14.72
CA LYS A 231 -49.23 2.54 -15.03
C LYS A 231 -50.46 2.73 -15.93
N GLU A 232 -51.02 1.63 -16.46
CA GLU A 232 -52.24 1.60 -17.28
C GLU A 232 -53.53 1.86 -16.47
N GLN A 233 -53.51 1.67 -15.15
CA GLN A 233 -54.74 1.62 -14.34
C GLN A 233 -55.09 2.95 -13.65
N ASP A 234 -54.33 4.01 -13.92
CA ASP A 234 -54.44 5.33 -13.27
C ASP A 234 -54.66 6.45 -14.30
N ARG A 235 -55.56 6.21 -15.26
CA ARG A 235 -56.20 7.26 -16.07
C ARG A 235 -57.61 7.47 -15.52
N PRO A 236 -57.85 8.48 -14.66
CA PRO A 236 -59.20 8.94 -14.41
C PRO A 236 -59.73 9.47 -15.75
N ASP A 237 -60.91 9.01 -16.14
CA ASP A 237 -61.66 9.48 -17.30
C ASP A 237 -61.73 11.03 -17.27
N ASP A 238 -61.02 11.69 -18.18
CA ASP A 238 -61.06 13.15 -18.44
C ASP A 238 -62.41 13.53 -19.08
N ARG A 239 -63.51 13.21 -18.40
CA ARG A 239 -64.89 13.37 -18.89
C ARG A 239 -65.55 14.70 -18.51
N TYR A 240 -64.80 15.63 -17.89
CA TYR A 240 -65.33 16.89 -17.36
C TYR A 240 -64.66 18.15 -17.92
N LEU A 241 -63.98 18.06 -19.06
CA LEU A 241 -63.49 19.23 -19.81
C LEU A 241 -64.27 19.34 -21.12
N ASN A 242 -65.50 19.85 -21.04
CA ASN A 242 -66.25 20.46 -22.13
C ASN A 242 -66.96 21.70 -21.60
#